data_AF-A0A948WGB8-F1
#
_entry.id   AF-A0A948WGB8-F1
#
_cell.length_a   1.000
_cell.length_b   1.000
_cell.length_c   1.000
_cell.angle_alpha   90.00
_cell.angle_beta   90.00
_cell.angle_gamma   90.00
#
_symmetry.space_group_name_H-M   'P 1'
#
loop_
_entity.id
_entity.type
_entity.pdbx_description
1 polymer ?
#
loop_
_entity_poly.entity_id
_entity_poly.type
_entity_poly.pdbx_seq_one_letter_code
_entity_poly.pdbx_strand_id
1 'polypeptide(L)'
;MNETSEESLPDARALTRRGVLALGAASAATLMLRPLASPGDAVAADGTEAFTLRVPGAAFGPGGTSRPVSPGRSFSLVGLLDPGRHPAVEVRARREGGPWTPWSPMRESVDHGPDGGGRPLASEPVWTGPCDEVQLRADDRVGGTLRLQFVEVPAAAGARAAAARPVKVSQSQPEIVPRSAWGGGSVPPRTRPSFGRVVMAFVHHTEGVNNYSASQSASIVLGIARYHRDGRGWNDVGYNFLV
;
A
#
# COMPACT_ATOMS: atom_id res chain seq x y z
N MET A 1 -3.91 -26.60 79.61
CA MET A 1 -5.09 -26.95 80.42
C MET A 1 -5.79 -25.64 80.73
N ASN A 2 -6.95 -25.29 80.19
CA ASN A 2 -8.00 -26.07 79.58
C ASN A 2 -8.73 -25.19 78.53
N GLU A 3 -9.27 -25.84 77.51
CA GLU A 3 -10.16 -25.28 76.48
C GLU A 3 -11.48 -24.75 77.06
N THR A 4 -12.12 -23.81 76.36
CA THR A 4 -13.46 -23.99 75.76
C THR A 4 -13.85 -22.76 74.95
N SER A 5 -14.15 -22.97 73.66
CA SER A 5 -14.81 -22.05 72.75
C SER A 5 -16.28 -22.46 72.60
N GLU A 6 -17.17 -21.48 72.50
CA GLU A 6 -18.43 -21.40 71.73
C GLU A 6 -19.40 -20.48 72.47
N GLU A 7 -19.93 -19.45 71.79
CA GLU A 7 -21.37 -19.24 71.61
C GLU A 7 -21.61 -17.98 70.75
N SER A 8 -22.58 -18.09 69.84
CA SER A 8 -22.92 -17.12 68.80
C SER A 8 -23.82 -15.97 69.26
N LEU A 9 -23.53 -14.77 68.73
CA LEU A 9 -24.40 -13.62 68.35
C LEU A 9 -25.76 -13.40 69.04
N PRO A 10 -26.11 -12.12 69.26
CA PRO A 10 -27.26 -11.64 68.49
C PRO A 10 -27.15 -10.24 67.87
N ASP A 11 -28.03 -10.13 66.88
CA ASP A 11 -28.43 -9.06 65.97
C ASP A 11 -28.85 -7.74 66.66
N ALA A 12 -28.59 -6.60 66.01
CA ALA A 12 -29.04 -5.29 66.49
C ALA A 12 -29.57 -4.44 65.32
N ARG A 13 -30.89 -4.50 65.14
CA ARG A 13 -31.65 -3.51 64.38
C ARG A 13 -31.76 -2.19 65.13
N ALA A 14 -31.58 -1.13 64.35
CA ALA A 14 -32.22 0.19 64.43
C ALA A 14 -31.92 1.08 65.64
N LEU A 15 -31.41 2.29 65.38
CA LEU A 15 -32.10 3.53 65.77
C LEU A 15 -31.47 4.77 65.13
N THR A 16 -32.38 5.72 64.92
CA THR A 16 -32.37 6.86 64.02
C THR A 16 -32.00 8.19 64.68
N ARG A 17 -31.70 9.17 63.81
CA ARG A 17 -31.98 10.63 63.88
C ARG A 17 -31.26 11.48 64.95
N ARG A 18 -30.31 12.30 64.47
CA ARG A 18 -30.13 13.75 64.73
C ARG A 18 -29.13 14.27 63.67
N GLY A 19 -29.57 14.99 62.63
CA GLY A 19 -29.51 16.46 62.50
C GLY A 19 -28.09 16.90 62.07
N VAL A 20 -27.80 17.66 61.02
CA VAL A 20 -28.47 18.82 60.38
C VAL A 20 -27.80 19.08 59.01
N LEU A 21 -28.57 19.69 58.11
CA LEU A 21 -28.32 20.26 56.76
C LEU A 21 -26.87 20.67 56.36
N ALA A 22 -26.55 20.44 55.08
CA ALA A 22 -26.07 21.48 54.16
C ALA A 22 -26.21 21.06 52.68
N LEU A 23 -26.67 22.00 51.85
CA LEU A 23 -26.85 21.92 50.40
C LEU A 23 -25.57 21.51 49.65
N GLY A 24 -25.71 20.68 48.61
CA GLY A 24 -24.74 20.51 47.54
C GLY A 24 -25.38 19.77 46.37
N ALA A 25 -25.54 20.44 45.23
CA ALA A 25 -26.17 19.91 44.03
C ALA A 25 -25.49 18.61 43.55
N ALA A 26 -26.27 17.55 43.36
CA ALA A 26 -25.80 16.31 42.76
C ALA A 26 -25.79 16.45 41.23
N SER A 27 -24.62 16.68 40.64
CA SER A 27 -24.39 16.39 39.22
C SER A 27 -24.30 14.87 39.06
N ALA A 28 -25.27 14.28 38.37
CA ALA A 28 -25.20 12.89 37.93
C ALA A 28 -24.08 12.75 36.89
N ALA A 29 -22.88 12.34 37.33
CA ALA A 29 -21.82 11.91 36.43
C ALA A 29 -22.15 10.49 35.98
N THR A 30 -22.88 10.36 34.87
CA THR A 30 -23.05 9.09 34.17
C THR A 30 -21.69 8.67 33.64
N LEU A 31 -21.03 7.74 34.34
CA LEU A 31 -19.80 7.12 33.89
C LEU A 31 -20.14 6.19 32.71
N MET A 32 -20.22 6.77 31.51
CA MET A 32 -20.27 5.98 30.27
C MET A 32 -18.90 5.30 30.13
N LEU A 33 -18.81 4.02 30.48
CA LEU A 33 -17.73 3.18 29.98
C LEU A 33 -17.85 3.18 28.45
N ARG A 34 -17.04 4.02 27.78
CA ARG A 34 -16.83 3.91 26.34
C ARG A 34 -16.24 2.51 26.11
N PRO A 35 -16.82 1.68 25.24
CA PRO A 35 -16.12 0.47 24.84
C PRO A 35 -14.80 0.92 24.20
N LEU A 36 -13.69 0.32 24.64
CA LEU A 36 -12.43 0.36 23.92
C LEU A 36 -12.74 -0.15 22.50
N ALA A 37 -12.82 0.77 21.54
CA ALA A 37 -12.84 0.40 20.15
C ALA A 37 -11.60 -0.48 19.91
N SER A 38 -11.83 -1.73 19.47
CA SER A 38 -10.74 -2.53 18.92
C SER A 38 -10.10 -1.73 17.78
N PRO A 39 -8.77 -1.70 17.63
CA PRO A 39 -8.13 -1.04 16.51
C PRO A 39 -8.32 -1.91 15.25
N GLY A 40 -9.55 -1.94 14.75
CA GLY A 40 -9.81 -2.01 13.33
C GLY A 40 -9.87 -0.58 12.84
N ASP A 41 -8.72 0.10 12.83
CA ASP A 41 -8.62 1.44 12.29
C ASP A 41 -9.18 1.40 10.87
N ALA A 42 -10.24 2.16 10.63
CA ALA A 42 -10.57 2.59 9.29
C ALA A 42 -9.33 3.33 8.78
N VAL A 43 -8.49 2.64 8.02
CA VAL A 43 -7.35 3.25 7.36
C VAL A 43 -7.95 4.27 6.41
N ALA A 44 -7.83 5.55 6.76
CA ALA A 44 -8.22 6.64 5.88
C ALA A 44 -7.60 6.35 4.51
N ALA A 45 -8.42 6.39 3.45
CA ALA A 45 -7.93 6.21 2.10
C ALA A 45 -6.74 7.17 1.90
N ASP A 46 -5.58 6.61 1.57
CA ASP A 46 -4.35 7.38 1.37
C ASP A 46 -4.39 8.21 0.07
N GLY A 47 -5.51 8.13 -0.67
CA GLY A 47 -5.70 8.74 -1.98
C GLY A 47 -4.89 8.06 -3.08
N THR A 48 -4.19 6.97 -2.77
CA THR A 48 -3.41 6.22 -3.76
C THR A 48 -4.35 5.39 -4.62
N GLU A 49 -4.43 5.71 -5.91
CA GLU A 49 -5.39 5.11 -6.83
C GLU A 49 -4.71 4.52 -8.07
N ALA A 50 -5.21 3.37 -8.51
CA ALA A 50 -4.85 2.79 -9.80
C ALA A 50 -5.90 3.13 -10.86
N PHE A 51 -5.47 3.46 -12.08
CA PHE A 51 -6.36 3.74 -13.21
C PHE A 51 -5.74 3.28 -14.53
N THR A 52 -6.54 3.26 -15.61
CA THR A 52 -6.06 2.78 -16.92
C THR A 52 -6.31 3.78 -18.03
N LEU A 53 -5.42 3.83 -19.01
CA LEU A 53 -5.57 4.58 -20.25
C LEU A 53 -5.39 3.67 -21.46
N ARG A 54 -6.18 3.92 -22.50
CA ARG A 54 -6.04 3.25 -23.80
C ARG A 54 -5.24 4.14 -24.74
N VAL A 55 -4.17 3.59 -25.33
CA VAL A 55 -3.35 4.28 -26.34
C VAL A 55 -3.48 3.52 -27.66
N PRO A 56 -4.23 4.03 -28.64
CA PRO A 56 -4.39 3.35 -29.92
C PRO A 56 -3.07 3.34 -30.70
N GLY A 57 -2.85 2.31 -31.52
CA GLY A 57 -1.68 2.23 -32.40
C GLY A 57 -1.53 3.44 -33.34
N ALA A 58 -2.64 4.10 -33.69
CA ALA A 58 -2.65 5.33 -34.48
C ALA A 58 -1.99 6.53 -33.78
N ALA A 59 -1.72 6.45 -32.47
CA ALA A 59 -0.96 7.47 -31.75
C ALA A 59 0.54 7.44 -32.06
N PHE A 60 1.03 6.35 -32.66
CA PHE A 60 2.42 6.14 -33.05
C PHE A 60 2.71 6.72 -34.42
N GLY A 61 3.74 7.57 -34.49
CA GLY A 61 4.20 8.16 -35.74
C GLY A 61 5.22 7.29 -36.47
N PRO A 62 5.72 7.76 -37.64
CA PRO A 62 6.87 7.16 -38.30
C PRO A 62 8.06 7.08 -37.32
N GLY A 63 8.65 5.88 -37.18
CA GLY A 63 9.71 5.63 -36.19
C GLY A 63 9.24 5.05 -34.85
N GLY A 64 7.99 4.59 -34.75
CA GLY A 64 7.53 3.76 -33.62
C GLY A 64 7.39 4.53 -32.29
N THR A 65 7.39 5.86 -32.31
CA THR A 65 7.23 6.68 -31.10
C THR A 65 5.85 7.35 -31.10
N SER A 66 5.15 7.29 -29.97
CA SER A 66 3.86 7.95 -29.81
C SER A 66 3.98 9.46 -29.72
N ARG A 67 2.91 10.21 -30.01
CA ARG A 67 2.77 11.56 -29.45
C ARG A 67 2.78 11.49 -27.92
N PRO A 68 3.17 12.55 -27.19
CA PRO A 68 2.94 12.63 -25.75
C PRO A 68 1.48 12.37 -25.41
N VAL A 69 1.24 11.61 -24.35
CA VAL A 69 -0.09 11.21 -23.90
C VAL A 69 -0.25 11.69 -22.46
N SER A 70 -1.28 12.50 -22.23
CA SER A 70 -1.68 12.94 -20.90
C SER A 70 -2.86 12.08 -20.41
N PRO A 71 -2.77 11.42 -19.23
CA PRO A 71 -3.90 10.69 -18.67
C PRO A 71 -4.98 11.60 -18.08
N GLY A 72 -4.75 12.92 -18.02
CA GLY A 72 -5.67 13.90 -17.43
C GLY A 72 -5.58 14.00 -15.90
N ARG A 73 -4.65 13.27 -15.27
CA ARG A 73 -4.30 13.34 -13.84
C ARG A 73 -2.84 12.93 -13.65
N SER A 74 -2.30 13.23 -12.46
CA SER A 74 -0.93 12.87 -12.12
C SER A 74 -0.79 11.36 -11.88
N PHE A 75 0.42 10.85 -12.05
CA PHE A 75 0.79 9.47 -11.73
C PHE A 75 2.24 9.41 -11.25
N SER A 76 2.58 8.36 -10.50
CA SER A 76 3.95 8.12 -10.01
C SER A 76 4.55 6.81 -10.50
N LEU A 77 3.72 5.95 -11.09
CA LEU A 77 4.09 4.62 -11.58
C LEU A 77 3.21 4.26 -12.77
N VAL A 78 3.80 3.56 -13.74
CA VAL A 78 3.10 3.08 -14.94
C VAL A 78 3.53 1.66 -15.30
N GLY A 79 2.60 0.86 -15.81
CA GLY A 79 2.87 -0.44 -16.41
C GLY A 79 1.97 -0.69 -17.63
N LEU A 80 2.31 -1.71 -18.41
CA LEU A 80 1.58 -2.13 -19.60
C LEU A 80 0.80 -3.41 -19.28
N LEU A 81 -0.50 -3.42 -19.56
CA LEU A 81 -1.32 -4.62 -19.46
C LEU A 81 -1.18 -5.46 -20.75
N ASP A 82 -1.17 -6.77 -20.57
CA ASP A 82 -1.04 -7.80 -21.60
C ASP A 82 0.15 -7.57 -22.56
N PRO A 83 1.38 -7.30 -22.06
CA PRO A 83 2.52 -6.90 -22.88
C PRO A 83 2.87 -7.93 -23.96
N GLY A 84 2.71 -9.23 -23.70
CA GLY A 84 2.94 -10.30 -24.69
C GLY A 84 2.00 -10.29 -25.90
N ARG A 85 0.97 -9.44 -25.92
CA ARG A 85 0.11 -9.19 -27.11
C ARG A 85 0.64 -8.08 -28.01
N HIS A 86 1.73 -7.44 -27.63
CA HIS A 86 2.25 -6.24 -28.25
C HIS A 86 3.75 -6.41 -28.57
N PRO A 87 4.29 -5.61 -29.52
CA PRO A 87 5.74 -5.50 -29.70
C PRO A 87 6.43 -5.00 -28.42
N ALA A 88 7.76 -5.02 -28.37
CA ALA A 88 8.46 -4.52 -27.20
C ALA A 88 8.20 -3.02 -27.06
N VAL A 89 7.68 -2.62 -25.89
CA VAL A 89 7.35 -1.21 -25.59
C VAL A 89 8.29 -0.69 -24.52
N GLU A 90 8.76 0.54 -24.72
CA GLU A 90 9.42 1.35 -23.71
C GLU A 90 8.56 2.57 -23.39
N VAL A 91 8.68 3.05 -22.16
CA VAL A 91 8.01 4.25 -21.68
C VAL A 91 9.04 5.26 -21.20
N ARG A 92 8.72 6.54 -21.39
CA ARG A 92 9.27 7.62 -20.60
C ARG A 92 8.15 8.51 -20.10
N ALA A 93 8.38 9.21 -19.01
CA ALA A 93 7.43 10.10 -18.40
C ALA A 93 8.03 11.50 -18.21
N ARG A 94 7.18 12.49 -18.03
CA ARG A 94 7.60 13.82 -17.57
C ARG A 94 6.52 14.46 -16.72
N ARG A 95 6.96 15.32 -15.82
CA ARG A 95 6.11 16.40 -15.30
C ARG A 95 5.92 17.44 -16.40
N GLU A 96 4.76 18.06 -16.46
CA GLU A 96 4.49 19.14 -17.43
C GLU A 96 5.59 20.21 -17.40
N GLY A 97 6.14 20.56 -18.58
CA GLY A 97 7.25 21.51 -18.72
C GLY A 97 8.61 21.05 -18.21
N GLY A 98 8.72 19.86 -17.61
CA GLY A 98 9.95 19.26 -17.11
C GLY A 98 10.71 18.41 -18.13
N PRO A 99 11.92 17.94 -17.79
CA PRO A 99 12.66 16.99 -18.62
C PRO A 99 11.95 15.64 -18.66
N TRP A 100 12.12 14.93 -19.77
CA TRP A 100 11.74 13.53 -19.87
C TRP A 100 12.66 12.64 -19.03
N THR A 101 12.09 11.62 -18.39
CA THR A 101 12.88 10.50 -17.89
C THR A 101 13.61 9.79 -19.03
N PRO A 102 14.67 9.03 -18.75
CA PRO A 102 15.16 8.02 -19.68
C PRO A 102 14.06 7.05 -20.08
N TRP A 103 14.22 6.43 -21.25
CA TRP A 103 13.38 5.32 -21.69
C TRP A 103 13.57 4.11 -20.75
N SER A 104 12.47 3.50 -20.35
CA SER A 104 12.43 2.30 -19.49
C SER A 104 11.61 1.22 -20.18
N PRO A 105 12.09 -0.04 -20.25
CA PRO A 105 11.35 -1.12 -20.89
C PRO A 105 10.13 -1.55 -20.07
N MET A 106 9.02 -1.84 -20.74
CA MET A 106 7.82 -2.40 -20.14
C MET A 106 7.81 -3.93 -20.30
N ARG A 107 8.76 -4.60 -19.62
CA ARG A 107 8.97 -6.05 -19.75
C ARG A 107 7.87 -6.85 -19.10
N GLU A 108 7.46 -7.94 -19.74
CA GLU A 108 6.53 -8.89 -19.17
C GLU A 108 7.09 -9.55 -17.92
N SER A 109 6.25 -9.66 -16.89
CA SER A 109 6.54 -10.44 -15.68
C SER A 109 6.17 -11.91 -15.89
N VAL A 110 6.98 -12.64 -16.65
CA VAL A 110 6.73 -14.08 -16.89
C VAL A 110 7.08 -14.96 -15.68
N ASP A 111 7.87 -14.43 -14.74
CA ASP A 111 8.41 -15.21 -13.61
C ASP A 111 7.54 -15.18 -12.34
N HIS A 112 6.56 -14.28 -12.24
CA HIS A 112 5.81 -14.01 -10.99
C HIS A 112 4.29 -13.95 -11.19
N GLY A 113 3.70 -14.90 -11.91
CA GLY A 113 2.24 -14.98 -12.06
C GLY A 113 1.51 -15.30 -10.74
N PRO A 114 0.25 -14.85 -10.55
CA PRO A 114 -0.53 -15.27 -9.40
C PRO A 114 -0.87 -16.75 -9.50
N ASP A 115 -0.89 -17.44 -8.35
CA ASP A 115 -1.35 -18.83 -8.27
C ASP A 115 -2.75 -18.98 -8.89
N GLY A 116 -2.93 -20.00 -9.73
CA GLY A 116 -4.21 -20.37 -10.32
C GLY A 116 -4.45 -19.93 -11.77
N GLY A 117 -3.58 -19.11 -12.37
CA GLY A 117 -3.73 -18.66 -13.76
C GLY A 117 -5.01 -17.84 -14.03
N GLY A 118 -5.08 -17.13 -15.15
CA GLY A 118 -6.32 -16.44 -15.56
C GLY A 118 -6.47 -14.98 -15.12
N ARG A 119 -5.41 -14.34 -14.63
CA ARG A 119 -5.37 -12.87 -14.47
C ARG A 119 -4.63 -12.21 -15.64
N PRO A 120 -4.96 -10.95 -15.98
CA PRO A 120 -4.25 -10.23 -17.03
C PRO A 120 -2.76 -10.19 -16.69
N LEU A 121 -1.93 -10.59 -17.65
CA LEU A 121 -0.49 -10.41 -17.55
C LEU A 121 -0.23 -8.92 -17.60
N ALA A 122 0.80 -8.45 -16.91
CA ALA A 122 1.18 -7.06 -16.99
C ALA A 122 2.70 -6.94 -16.89
N SER A 123 3.24 -5.87 -17.46
CA SER A 123 4.65 -5.58 -17.34
C SER A 123 5.03 -5.34 -15.90
N GLU A 124 6.30 -5.50 -15.55
CA GLU A 124 6.83 -4.92 -14.31
C GLU A 124 6.52 -3.41 -14.25
N PRO A 125 6.21 -2.89 -13.05
CA PRO A 125 5.83 -1.50 -12.89
C PRO A 125 7.04 -0.57 -12.95
N VAL A 126 7.00 0.44 -13.81
CA VAL A 126 8.04 1.46 -13.91
C VAL A 126 7.71 2.61 -12.96
N TRP A 127 8.55 2.84 -11.95
CA TRP A 127 8.47 4.05 -11.12
C TRP A 127 9.00 5.27 -11.89
N THR A 128 8.17 6.31 -11.99
CA THR A 128 8.50 7.54 -12.72
C THR A 128 8.74 8.73 -11.78
N GLY A 129 8.32 8.60 -10.51
CA GLY A 129 8.02 9.76 -9.68
C GLY A 129 6.83 10.56 -10.25
N PRO A 130 6.41 11.64 -9.58
CA PRO A 130 5.19 12.35 -9.95
C PRO A 130 5.31 13.04 -11.32
N CYS A 131 4.56 12.54 -12.30
CA CYS A 131 4.51 12.94 -13.70
C CYS A 131 3.06 13.09 -14.18
N ASP A 132 2.88 13.78 -15.31
CA ASP A 132 1.55 14.08 -15.88
C ASP A 132 1.44 13.67 -17.36
N GLU A 133 2.57 13.33 -18.00
CA GLU A 133 2.63 12.87 -19.38
C GLU A 133 3.52 11.64 -19.51
N VAL A 134 3.12 10.74 -20.42
CA VAL A 134 3.97 9.65 -20.90
C VAL A 134 4.21 9.76 -22.40
N GLN A 135 5.28 9.13 -22.85
CA GLN A 135 5.49 8.81 -24.25
C GLN A 135 5.92 7.36 -24.36
N LEU A 136 5.43 6.69 -25.40
CA LEU A 136 5.73 5.30 -25.67
C LEU A 136 6.62 5.19 -26.91
N ARG A 137 7.50 4.21 -26.91
CA ARG A 137 8.26 3.77 -28.07
C ARG A 137 8.07 2.27 -28.23
N ALA A 138 7.80 1.82 -29.44
CA ALA A 138 7.70 0.42 -29.79
C ALA A 138 8.75 0.08 -30.85
N ASP A 139 9.29 -1.15 -30.80
CA ASP A 139 10.26 -1.64 -31.78
C ASP A 139 9.63 -2.15 -33.09
N ASP A 140 8.32 -2.41 -33.08
CA ASP A 140 7.51 -2.73 -34.27
C ASP A 140 6.13 -2.06 -34.20
N ARG A 141 5.31 -2.25 -35.24
CA ARG A 141 3.98 -1.68 -35.37
C ARG A 141 3.06 -2.17 -34.26
N VAL A 142 2.55 -1.22 -33.49
CA VAL A 142 1.49 -1.47 -32.51
C VAL A 142 0.15 -1.71 -33.23
N GLY A 143 -0.26 -2.97 -33.33
CA GLY A 143 -1.60 -3.36 -33.74
C GLY A 143 -2.61 -3.11 -32.61
N GLY A 144 -3.76 -2.53 -32.92
CA GLY A 144 -4.85 -2.35 -31.95
C GLY A 144 -4.62 -1.22 -30.95
N THR A 145 -4.70 -1.52 -29.66
CA THR A 145 -4.68 -0.52 -28.58
C THR A 145 -3.92 -1.05 -27.37
N LEU A 146 -2.90 -0.31 -26.93
CA LEU A 146 -2.20 -0.57 -25.69
C LEU A 146 -3.06 -0.14 -24.51
N ARG A 147 -2.96 -0.88 -23.39
CA ARG A 147 -3.61 -0.53 -22.14
C ARG A 147 -2.54 -0.23 -21.10
N LEU A 148 -2.36 1.04 -20.81
CA LEU A 148 -1.49 1.46 -19.72
C LEU A 148 -2.27 1.42 -18.41
N GLN A 149 -1.59 1.02 -17.35
CA GLN A 149 -2.07 1.08 -15.99
C GLN A 149 -1.16 1.99 -15.19
N PHE A 150 -1.76 2.95 -14.50
CA PHE A 150 -1.08 3.95 -13.71
C PHE A 150 -1.41 3.75 -12.24
N VAL A 151 -0.49 4.18 -11.37
CA VAL A 151 -0.77 4.40 -9.95
C VAL A 151 -0.35 5.82 -9.60
N GLU A 152 -1.30 6.58 -9.04
CA GLU A 152 -1.03 7.87 -8.42
C GLU A 152 -0.71 7.65 -6.95
N VAL A 153 0.47 8.10 -6.50
CA VAL A 153 0.84 8.15 -5.09
C VAL A 153 0.85 9.61 -4.66
N PRO A 154 -0.20 10.11 -3.95
CA PRO A 154 -0.27 11.50 -3.53
C PRO A 154 0.93 11.92 -2.68
N ALA A 155 1.35 13.17 -2.78
CA ALA A 155 2.50 13.69 -2.03
C ALA A 155 2.36 13.48 -0.50
N ALA A 156 1.15 13.58 0.04
CA ALA A 156 0.90 13.33 1.46
C ALA A 156 1.09 11.86 1.85
N ALA A 157 0.60 10.92 1.03
CA ALA A 157 0.85 9.50 1.20
C ALA A 157 2.35 9.18 1.08
N GLY A 158 2.99 9.79 0.08
CA GLY A 158 4.42 9.65 -0.13
C GLY A 158 5.27 10.20 1.02
N ALA A 159 4.89 11.35 1.61
CA ALA A 159 5.56 11.92 2.77
C ALA A 159 5.39 11.05 4.03
N ARG A 160 4.20 10.47 4.23
CA ARG A 160 3.95 9.53 5.32
C ARG A 160 4.79 8.26 5.15
N ALA A 161 4.85 7.74 3.94
CA ALA A 161 5.68 6.59 3.58
C ALA A 161 7.17 6.92 3.77
N ALA A 162 7.62 8.11 3.36
CA ALA A 162 9.00 8.57 3.54
C ALA A 162 9.42 8.71 5.01
N ALA A 163 8.46 8.98 5.91
CA ALA A 163 8.68 9.05 7.34
C ALA A 163 8.66 7.67 8.03
N ALA A 164 8.51 6.59 7.26
CA ALA A 164 8.53 5.23 7.77
C ALA A 164 9.82 4.95 8.54
N ARG A 165 9.68 4.44 9.76
CA ARG A 165 10.83 4.08 10.60
C ARG A 165 11.09 2.58 10.54
N PRO A 166 12.34 2.16 10.37
CA PRO A 166 12.69 0.76 10.51
C PRO A 166 12.49 0.28 11.95
N VAL A 167 12.26 -1.01 12.08
CA VAL A 167 12.22 -1.74 13.35
C VAL A 167 13.29 -2.82 13.31
N LYS A 168 14.02 -2.95 14.41
CA LYS A 168 15.02 -4.02 14.60
C LYS A 168 14.46 -5.06 15.57
N VAL A 169 14.26 -6.29 15.09
CA VAL A 169 13.71 -7.39 15.88
C VAL A 169 14.81 -8.18 16.61
N SER A 170 16.00 -8.29 16.03
CA SER A 170 17.17 -8.91 16.66
C SER A 170 18.48 -8.27 16.18
N GLN A 171 19.60 -8.51 16.88
CA GLN A 171 20.90 -7.96 16.50
C GLN A 171 21.45 -8.52 15.17
N SER A 172 21.05 -9.74 14.81
CA SER A 172 21.50 -10.44 13.60
C SER A 172 20.62 -10.20 12.38
N GLN A 173 19.51 -9.46 12.52
CA GLN A 173 18.60 -9.15 11.43
C GLN A 173 18.80 -7.72 10.92
N PRO A 174 18.68 -7.48 9.60
CA PRO A 174 18.58 -6.13 9.06
C PRO A 174 17.41 -5.37 9.70
N GLU A 175 17.54 -4.05 9.74
CA GLU A 175 16.42 -3.17 10.04
C GLU A 175 15.33 -3.32 8.96
N ILE A 176 14.08 -3.53 9.40
CA ILE A 176 12.95 -3.74 8.49
C ILE A 176 11.96 -2.60 8.65
N VAL A 177 11.59 -1.96 7.54
CA VAL A 177 10.44 -1.07 7.48
C VAL A 177 9.18 -1.92 7.37
N PRO A 178 8.34 -2.04 8.43
CA PRO A 178 7.18 -2.92 8.39
C PRO A 178 6.10 -2.37 7.45
N ARG A 179 5.16 -3.23 7.06
CA ARG A 179 4.00 -2.87 6.22
C ARG A 179 3.28 -1.60 6.68
N SER A 180 3.03 -1.50 7.98
CA SER A 180 2.36 -0.36 8.58
C SER A 180 3.15 0.95 8.44
N ALA A 181 4.48 0.89 8.37
CA ALA A 181 5.33 2.06 8.29
C ALA A 181 5.37 2.65 6.88
N TRP A 182 5.44 1.82 5.82
CA TRP A 182 5.44 2.33 4.43
C TRP A 182 4.05 2.68 3.87
N GLY A 183 2.99 2.53 4.67
CA GLY A 183 1.62 2.88 4.28
C GLY A 183 0.78 1.71 3.78
N GLY A 184 1.28 0.47 3.82
CA GLY A 184 0.60 -0.72 3.28
C GLY A 184 -0.71 -1.11 3.97
N GLY A 185 -1.09 -0.43 5.06
CA GLY A 185 -2.42 -0.56 5.64
C GLY A 185 -3.53 -0.08 4.71
N SER A 186 -3.25 0.84 3.78
CA SER A 186 -4.25 1.36 2.82
C SER A 186 -4.58 0.39 1.68
N VAL A 187 -3.72 -0.62 1.49
CA VAL A 187 -3.82 -1.64 0.44
C VAL A 187 -3.71 -3.03 1.07
N PRO A 188 -4.62 -3.47 1.94
CA PRO A 188 -4.48 -4.76 2.63
C PRO A 188 -4.54 -5.95 1.65
N PRO A 189 -3.92 -7.09 2.00
CA PRO A 189 -4.09 -8.34 1.26
C PRO A 189 -5.57 -8.70 1.09
N ARG A 190 -5.96 -9.28 -0.04
CA ARG A 190 -7.37 -9.70 -0.27
C ARG A 190 -7.76 -10.87 0.64
N THR A 191 -6.82 -11.75 0.93
CA THR A 191 -6.92 -12.86 1.88
C THR A 191 -5.68 -12.91 2.75
N ARG A 192 -5.82 -13.49 3.95
CA ARG A 192 -4.70 -13.66 4.88
C ARG A 192 -3.61 -14.55 4.25
N PRO A 193 -2.33 -14.25 4.47
CA PRO A 193 -1.24 -15.11 4.01
C PRO A 193 -1.20 -16.42 4.80
N SER A 194 -0.76 -17.49 4.14
CA SER A 194 -0.32 -18.72 4.79
C SER A 194 1.19 -18.70 4.97
N PHE A 195 1.67 -19.20 6.10
CA PHE A 195 3.10 -19.27 6.40
C PHE A 195 3.61 -20.71 6.38
N GLY A 196 4.86 -20.89 5.98
CA GLY A 196 5.54 -22.18 5.93
C GLY A 196 7.03 -22.05 6.22
N ARG A 197 7.75 -23.16 6.19
CA ARG A 197 9.21 -23.16 6.32
C ARG A 197 9.84 -22.71 5.00
N VAL A 198 10.67 -21.68 5.04
CA VAL A 198 11.46 -21.21 3.89
C VAL A 198 12.61 -22.18 3.63
N VAL A 199 12.70 -22.72 2.41
CA VAL A 199 13.77 -23.64 1.98
C VAL A 199 14.58 -23.09 0.79
N MET A 200 14.10 -22.02 0.16
CA MET A 200 14.70 -21.38 -1.01
C MET A 200 14.30 -19.90 -1.03
N ALA A 201 15.16 -19.06 -1.61
CA ALA A 201 14.88 -17.65 -1.88
C ALA A 201 15.33 -17.29 -3.29
N PHE A 202 14.60 -16.37 -3.92
CA PHE A 202 14.94 -15.78 -5.21
C PHE A 202 15.22 -14.30 -5.02
N VAL A 203 16.23 -13.79 -5.72
CA VAL A 203 16.49 -12.35 -5.81
C VAL A 203 15.93 -11.87 -7.14
N HIS A 204 15.08 -10.84 -7.09
CA HIS A 204 14.46 -10.25 -8.26
C HIS A 204 14.64 -8.73 -8.20
N HIS A 205 14.89 -8.11 -9.35
CA HIS A 205 14.90 -6.65 -9.45
C HIS A 205 13.50 -6.14 -9.77
N THR A 206 13.13 -4.97 -9.26
CA THR A 206 11.96 -4.25 -9.77
C THR A 206 12.38 -3.47 -11.02
N GLU A 207 11.64 -3.55 -12.12
CA GLU A 207 11.97 -2.73 -13.30
C GLU A 207 11.82 -1.24 -12.98
N GLY A 208 12.91 -0.50 -13.09
CA GLY A 208 12.94 0.91 -12.76
C GLY A 208 14.37 1.42 -12.75
N VAL A 209 14.52 2.75 -12.83
CA VAL A 209 15.82 3.38 -12.63
C VAL A 209 16.08 3.52 -11.14
N ASN A 210 17.26 3.11 -10.66
CA ASN A 210 17.70 3.27 -9.27
C ASN A 210 18.01 4.74 -8.90
N ASN A 211 17.41 5.69 -9.60
CA ASN A 211 17.57 7.12 -9.36
C ASN A 211 16.44 7.63 -8.45
N TYR A 212 16.39 7.07 -7.24
CA TYR A 212 15.50 7.51 -6.18
C TYR A 212 16.28 7.72 -4.88
N SER A 213 15.80 8.64 -4.06
CA SER A 213 16.32 8.85 -2.71
C SER A 213 15.75 7.82 -1.74
N ALA A 214 16.46 7.55 -0.64
CA ALA A 214 16.00 6.63 0.40
C ALA A 214 14.58 6.95 0.91
N SER A 215 14.22 8.24 1.01
CA SER A 215 12.88 8.68 1.42
C SER A 215 11.79 8.35 0.40
N GLN A 216 12.12 8.12 -0.87
CA GLN A 216 11.15 7.72 -1.90
C GLN A 216 10.88 6.21 -1.90
N SER A 217 11.74 5.39 -1.31
CA SER A 217 11.61 3.91 -1.31
C SER A 217 10.24 3.42 -0.84
N ALA A 218 9.72 3.96 0.26
CA ALA A 218 8.42 3.57 0.79
C ALA A 218 7.25 3.97 -0.12
N SER A 219 7.37 5.09 -0.85
CA SER A 219 6.39 5.49 -1.86
C SER A 219 6.40 4.55 -3.07
N ILE A 220 7.59 4.09 -3.47
CA ILE A 220 7.77 3.10 -4.53
C ILE A 220 7.10 1.79 -4.12
N VAL A 221 7.38 1.29 -2.91
CA VAL A 221 6.76 0.06 -2.37
C VAL A 221 5.23 0.17 -2.34
N LEU A 222 4.68 1.31 -1.89
CA LEU A 222 3.24 1.55 -1.87
C LEU A 222 2.63 1.54 -3.28
N GLY A 223 3.29 2.20 -4.24
CA GLY A 223 2.89 2.21 -5.64
C GLY A 223 2.89 0.80 -6.26
N ILE A 224 3.94 0.01 -6.02
CA ILE A 224 4.05 -1.38 -6.48
C ILE A 224 2.96 -2.25 -5.85
N ALA A 225 2.70 -2.11 -4.55
CA ALA A 225 1.66 -2.87 -3.86
C ALA A 225 0.27 -2.62 -4.46
N ARG A 226 -0.04 -1.35 -4.78
CA ARG A 226 -1.28 -0.96 -5.48
C ARG A 226 -1.33 -1.50 -6.91
N TYR A 227 -0.24 -1.39 -7.65
CA TYR A 227 -0.14 -1.95 -8.99
C TYR A 227 -0.38 -3.46 -9.00
N HIS A 228 0.22 -4.21 -8.08
CA HIS A 228 -0.01 -5.64 -7.95
C HIS A 228 -1.45 -5.97 -7.52
N ARG A 229 -1.94 -5.36 -6.44
CA ARG A 229 -3.23 -5.71 -5.82
C ARG A 229 -4.42 -5.20 -6.60
N ASP A 230 -4.42 -3.92 -6.95
CA ASP A 230 -5.53 -3.26 -7.63
C ASP A 230 -5.41 -3.41 -9.14
N GLY A 231 -4.17 -3.38 -9.63
CA GLY A 231 -3.91 -3.35 -11.05
C GLY A 231 -3.83 -4.71 -11.75
N ARG A 232 -2.93 -5.59 -11.29
CA ARG A 232 -2.83 -7.00 -11.71
C ARG A 232 -3.84 -7.90 -11.02
N GLY A 233 -4.52 -7.37 -10.01
CA GLY A 233 -5.53 -8.06 -9.21
C GLY A 233 -4.97 -8.92 -8.09
N TRP A 234 -3.65 -9.13 -7.97
CA TRP A 234 -3.02 -10.08 -7.06
C TRP A 234 -3.52 -9.99 -5.61
N ASN A 235 -3.27 -11.06 -4.83
CA ASN A 235 -3.67 -11.06 -3.43
C ASN A 235 -3.02 -9.89 -2.65
N ASP A 236 -1.73 -9.66 -2.88
CA ASP A 236 -0.91 -8.63 -2.25
C ASP A 236 0.26 -8.26 -3.18
N VAL A 237 1.19 -7.43 -2.71
CA VAL A 237 2.51 -7.24 -3.33
C VAL A 237 3.21 -8.60 -3.51
N GLY A 238 3.72 -8.89 -4.70
CA GLY A 238 4.33 -10.19 -5.01
C GLY A 238 5.76 -10.40 -4.53
N TYR A 239 6.23 -9.62 -3.55
CA TYR A 239 7.54 -9.80 -2.95
C TYR A 239 7.40 -9.97 -1.44
N ASN A 240 8.20 -10.87 -0.84
CA ASN A 240 8.25 -10.99 0.61
C ASN A 240 9.01 -9.81 1.25
N PHE A 241 10.06 -9.34 0.58
CA PHE A 241 10.88 -8.19 0.97
C PHE A 241 11.25 -7.38 -0.28
N LEU A 242 11.43 -6.07 -0.11
CA LEU A 242 12.00 -5.18 -1.12
C LEU A 242 13.21 -4.49 -0.50
N VAL A 243 14.28 -4.33 -1.27
CA VAL A 243 15.58 -3.79 -0.83
C VAL A 243 15.95 -2.59 -1.67
#